data_AF-A0AAV5DQJ4-F1
#
_entry.id   AF-A0AAV5DQJ4-F1
#
_cell.length_a   1.000
_cell.length_b   1.000
_cell.length_c   1.000
_cell.angle_alpha   90.00
_cell.angle_beta   90.00
_cell.angle_gamma   90.00
#
_symmetry.space_group_name_H-M   'P 1'
#
loop_
_entity.id
_entity.type
_entity.pdbx_description
1 polymer ?
#
loop_
_entity_poly.entity_id
_entity_poly.type
_entity_poly.pdbx_seq_one_letter_code
_entity_poly.pdbx_strand_id
1 'polypeptide(L)'
;MDTTPAPDAAPGASSSSAGTTAAAADALAAGVETLSLEERFAIMRGIGEECIQEDELMRLLQNKPVPICYDGFEPSGRMHIAQGVVKTINVNKMIKAGCKVKIWIADWFAQLNNKMGGDLKKIQTVGRYMIEIWKAAGMNLDGVEFLWSSEEINKRAHEYWPLVMDIARKNNVKRITRTFTNMDELIADYESGALHPADVKPALAKAINAILQPVRDHFNNNNEAKVLLNTVKDALSEIDLAN
;
A
#
# COMPACT_ATOMS: atom_id res chain seq x y z
N MET A 1 46.31 18.76 -23.74
CA MET A 1 46.19 18.94 -22.28
C MET A 1 44.79 19.46 -22.03
N ASP A 2 43.87 18.55 -21.74
CA ASP A 2 42.67 18.84 -20.95
C ASP A 2 42.14 17.49 -20.47
N THR A 3 42.28 17.21 -19.18
CA THR A 3 41.89 15.94 -18.54
C THR A 3 41.05 16.28 -17.33
N THR A 4 39.75 16.35 -17.52
CA THR A 4 38.78 16.43 -16.43
C THR A 4 38.34 14.99 -16.09
N PRO A 5 38.56 14.49 -14.86
CA PRO A 5 38.12 13.15 -14.50
C PRO A 5 36.62 13.14 -14.18
N ALA A 6 35.95 12.07 -14.63
CA ALA A 6 34.57 11.74 -14.26
C ALA A 6 34.46 11.40 -12.76
N PRO A 7 33.32 11.68 -12.10
CA PRO A 7 33.15 11.34 -10.69
C PRO A 7 32.94 9.84 -10.50
N ASP A 8 33.60 9.31 -9.47
CA ASP A 8 33.62 7.91 -9.06
C ASP A 8 32.23 7.32 -8.80
N ALA A 9 32.00 6.13 -9.38
CA ALA A 9 30.87 5.29 -9.07
C ALA A 9 31.02 4.68 -7.66
N ALA A 10 30.04 4.91 -6.79
CA ALA A 10 29.97 4.27 -5.48
C ALA A 10 29.82 2.73 -5.61
N PRO A 11 30.44 1.94 -4.72
CA PRO A 11 30.50 0.49 -4.88
C PRO A 11 29.13 -0.15 -4.61
N GLY A 12 28.71 -1.00 -5.55
CA GLY A 12 27.48 -1.77 -5.47
C GLY A 12 27.55 -2.80 -4.34
N ALA A 13 26.57 -2.73 -3.43
CA ALA A 13 26.25 -3.83 -2.55
C ALA A 13 25.47 -4.87 -3.37
N SER A 14 26.18 -5.90 -3.87
CA SER A 14 25.54 -7.09 -4.42
C SER A 14 24.91 -7.89 -3.27
N SER A 15 23.61 -7.73 -3.03
CA SER A 15 22.86 -8.68 -2.23
C SER A 15 22.30 -9.76 -3.16
N SER A 16 22.81 -10.98 -2.99
CA SER A 16 22.29 -12.19 -3.60
C SER A 16 20.85 -12.45 -3.11
N SER A 17 19.86 -11.95 -3.85
CA SER A 17 18.43 -12.00 -3.48
C SER A 17 17.68 -13.26 -3.94
N ALA A 18 18.32 -14.14 -4.70
CA ALA A 18 17.65 -15.32 -5.25
C ALA A 18 17.41 -16.43 -4.20
N GLY A 19 18.26 -16.56 -3.17
CA GLY A 19 18.15 -17.62 -2.16
C GLY A 19 17.15 -17.35 -1.02
N THR A 20 16.87 -16.07 -0.73
CA THR A 20 16.02 -15.65 0.40
C THR A 20 14.52 -15.69 0.07
N THR A 21 14.14 -15.57 -1.20
CA THR A 21 12.72 -15.48 -1.61
C THR A 21 12.01 -16.83 -1.61
N ALA A 22 12.72 -17.90 -1.96
CA ALA A 22 12.23 -19.28 -1.94
C ALA A 22 12.03 -19.79 -0.51
N ALA A 23 13.03 -19.63 0.37
CA ALA A 23 12.93 -20.04 1.77
C ALA A 23 11.81 -19.29 2.53
N ALA A 24 11.59 -18.00 2.24
CA ALA A 24 10.47 -17.25 2.80
C ALA A 24 9.11 -17.66 2.20
N ALA A 25 9.08 -18.14 0.95
CA ALA A 25 7.88 -18.72 0.36
C ALA A 25 7.55 -20.09 0.99
N ASP A 26 8.57 -20.91 1.26
CA ASP A 26 8.43 -22.23 1.89
C ASP A 26 8.00 -22.10 3.36
N ALA A 27 8.53 -21.13 4.12
CA ALA A 27 8.12 -20.86 5.50
C ALA A 27 6.69 -20.31 5.58
N LEU A 28 6.28 -19.45 4.65
CA LEU A 28 4.91 -18.94 4.58
C LEU A 28 3.95 -20.06 4.14
N ALA A 29 4.34 -20.90 3.18
CA ALA A 29 3.58 -22.07 2.75
C ALA A 29 3.42 -23.11 3.87
N ALA A 30 4.45 -23.34 4.69
CA ALA A 30 4.39 -24.21 5.86
C ALA A 30 3.45 -23.66 6.97
N GLY A 31 3.36 -22.34 7.12
CA GLY A 31 2.38 -21.70 8.03
C GLY A 31 0.94 -21.71 7.50
N VAL A 32 0.74 -21.98 6.21
CA VAL A 32 -0.57 -22.04 5.51
C VAL A 32 -1.17 -23.45 5.56
N GLU A 33 -0.41 -24.46 6.01
CA GLU A 33 -0.82 -25.88 6.09
C GLU A 33 -2.05 -26.15 6.98
N THR A 34 -2.58 -25.15 7.69
CA THR A 34 -3.75 -25.32 8.55
C THR A 34 -5.10 -25.03 7.89
N LEU A 35 -5.15 -24.39 6.72
CA LEU A 35 -6.41 -23.95 6.10
C LEU A 35 -6.74 -24.73 4.81
N SER A 36 -8.01 -25.11 4.66
CA SER A 36 -8.52 -25.69 3.41
C SER A 36 -8.54 -24.66 2.27
N LEU A 37 -8.63 -25.14 1.03
CA LEU A 37 -8.76 -24.26 -0.14
C LEU A 37 -10.01 -23.36 -0.03
N GLU A 38 -11.12 -23.91 0.44
CA GLU A 38 -12.39 -23.21 0.65
C GLU A 38 -12.27 -22.13 1.74
N GLU A 39 -11.54 -22.41 2.82
CA GLU A 39 -11.29 -21.42 3.88
C GLU A 39 -10.42 -20.26 3.38
N ARG A 40 -9.36 -20.57 2.62
CA ARG A 40 -8.52 -19.56 1.96
C ARG A 40 -9.35 -18.70 1.00
N PHE A 41 -10.21 -19.34 0.20
CA PHE A 41 -11.12 -18.65 -0.71
C PHE A 41 -12.09 -17.74 0.04
N ALA A 42 -12.74 -18.22 1.11
CA ALA A 42 -13.68 -17.44 1.90
C ALA A 42 -13.02 -16.21 2.53
N ILE A 43 -11.79 -16.34 3.04
CA ILE A 43 -11.02 -15.22 3.58
C ILE A 43 -10.76 -14.18 2.48
N MET A 44 -10.25 -14.61 1.32
CA MET A 44 -9.93 -13.71 0.21
C MET A 44 -11.18 -13.02 -0.35
N ARG A 45 -12.26 -13.78 -0.56
CA ARG A 45 -13.52 -13.25 -1.08
C ARG A 45 -14.17 -12.25 -0.12
N GLY A 46 -14.01 -12.44 1.19
CA GLY A 46 -14.52 -11.53 2.21
C GLY A 46 -13.73 -10.23 2.39
N ILE A 47 -12.68 -9.98 1.59
CA ILE A 47 -11.93 -8.71 1.58
C ILE A 47 -12.55 -7.73 0.59
N GLY A 48 -12.83 -8.19 -0.63
CA GLY A 48 -13.36 -7.36 -1.71
C GLY A 48 -14.88 -7.26 -1.64
N GLU A 49 -15.40 -6.07 -1.92
CA GLU A 49 -16.83 -5.89 -2.20
C GLU A 49 -17.21 -6.63 -3.50
N GLU A 50 -16.36 -6.48 -4.52
CA GLU A 50 -16.45 -7.16 -5.82
C GLU A 50 -15.27 -8.13 -6.04
N CYS A 51 -15.51 -9.24 -6.75
CA CYS A 51 -14.49 -10.21 -7.16
C CYS A 51 -14.68 -10.58 -8.64
N ILE A 52 -13.70 -10.24 -9.48
CA ILE A 52 -13.70 -10.49 -10.93
C ILE A 52 -12.51 -11.42 -11.26
N GLN A 53 -12.67 -12.71 -11.54
CA GLN A 53 -13.85 -13.57 -11.35
C GLN A 53 -13.61 -14.56 -10.19
N GLU A 54 -14.67 -15.01 -9.53
CA GLU A 54 -14.56 -15.90 -8.35
C GLU A 54 -13.96 -17.28 -8.67
N ASP A 55 -14.32 -17.87 -9.81
CA ASP A 55 -13.76 -19.14 -10.28
C ASP A 55 -12.26 -19.01 -10.60
N GLU A 56 -11.84 -17.87 -11.16
CA GLU A 56 -10.43 -17.56 -11.39
C GLU A 56 -9.65 -17.43 -10.07
N LEU A 57 -10.25 -16.82 -9.04
CA LEU A 57 -9.67 -16.74 -7.69
C LEU A 57 -9.50 -18.14 -7.08
N MET A 58 -10.53 -18.98 -7.15
CA MET A 58 -10.47 -20.36 -6.66
C MET A 58 -9.35 -21.14 -7.37
N ARG A 59 -9.32 -21.08 -8.70
CA ARG A 59 -8.29 -21.73 -9.51
C ARG A 59 -6.89 -21.19 -9.20
N LEU A 60 -6.75 -19.89 -8.94
CA LEU A 60 -5.47 -19.29 -8.54
C LEU A 60 -4.99 -19.87 -7.20
N LEU A 61 -5.85 -19.91 -6.19
CA LEU A 61 -5.51 -20.41 -4.85
C LEU A 61 -5.18 -21.92 -4.86
N GLN A 62 -5.81 -22.67 -5.75
CA GLN A 62 -5.55 -24.10 -5.94
C GLN A 62 -4.18 -24.35 -6.60
N ASN A 63 -3.84 -23.59 -7.64
CA ASN A 63 -2.69 -23.90 -8.51
C ASN A 63 -1.42 -23.10 -8.19
N LYS A 64 -1.54 -21.98 -7.49
CA LYS A 64 -0.39 -21.15 -7.10
C LYS A 64 -0.21 -21.24 -5.58
N PRO A 65 0.85 -21.92 -5.09
CA PRO A 65 1.06 -22.10 -3.66
C PRO A 65 1.08 -20.79 -2.88
N VAL A 66 1.80 -19.79 -3.41
CA VAL A 66 1.92 -18.46 -2.81
C VAL A 66 1.54 -17.38 -3.82
N PRO A 67 0.24 -17.04 -3.94
CA PRO A 67 -0.22 -15.94 -4.79
C PRO A 67 0.37 -14.60 -4.33
N ILE A 68 0.48 -13.66 -5.28
CA ILE A 68 0.96 -12.30 -5.00
C ILE A 68 -0.23 -11.37 -5.11
N CYS A 69 -0.58 -10.72 -4.01
CA CYS A 69 -1.50 -9.59 -3.98
C CYS A 69 -0.68 -8.30 -4.04
N TYR A 70 -1.28 -7.22 -4.55
CA TYR A 70 -0.68 -5.90 -4.46
C TYR A 70 -1.74 -4.85 -4.15
N ASP A 71 -1.31 -3.78 -3.49
CA ASP A 71 -2.12 -2.58 -3.27
C ASP A 71 -1.21 -1.35 -3.32
N GLY A 72 -1.66 -0.30 -4.01
CA GLY A 72 -0.90 0.91 -4.25
C GLY A 72 -1.35 2.07 -3.37
N PHE A 73 -0.46 3.03 -3.13
CA PHE A 73 -0.84 4.30 -2.50
C PHE A 73 0.06 5.46 -2.95
N GLU A 74 -0.54 6.64 -3.06
CA GLU A 74 0.18 7.89 -3.27
C GLU A 74 0.56 8.52 -1.92
N PRO A 75 1.86 8.73 -1.64
CA PRO A 75 2.28 9.49 -0.47
C PRO A 75 1.90 10.97 -0.61
N SER A 76 0.75 11.32 -0.06
CA SER A 76 0.07 12.60 -0.34
C SER A 76 -0.23 13.44 0.90
N GLY A 77 0.15 12.98 2.09
CA GLY A 77 -0.01 13.72 3.34
C GLY A 77 -0.28 12.81 4.53
N ARG A 78 -1.19 13.24 5.41
CA ARG A 78 -1.61 12.43 6.57
C ARG A 78 -2.39 11.20 6.09
N MET A 79 -2.09 10.05 6.68
CA MET A 79 -2.81 8.82 6.38
C MET A 79 -4.18 8.83 7.06
N HIS A 80 -5.22 8.47 6.30
CA HIS A 80 -6.57 8.26 6.82
C HIS A 80 -6.73 6.85 7.41
N ILE A 81 -7.73 6.66 8.29
CA ILE A 81 -7.94 5.38 8.99
C ILE A 81 -8.15 4.19 8.04
N ALA A 82 -8.83 4.40 6.91
CA ALA A 82 -9.01 3.36 5.89
C ALA A 82 -7.67 2.91 5.30
N GLN A 83 -6.79 3.86 5.01
CA GLN A 83 -5.46 3.59 4.44
C GLN A 83 -4.53 2.91 5.45
N GLY A 84 -4.70 3.18 6.75
CA GLY A 84 -3.91 2.58 7.83
C GLY A 84 -4.50 1.28 8.35
N VAL A 85 -5.60 1.38 9.10
CA VAL A 85 -6.22 0.28 9.84
C VAL A 85 -6.87 -0.74 8.92
N VAL A 86 -7.76 -0.30 8.03
CA VAL A 86 -8.51 -1.22 7.17
C VAL A 86 -7.56 -1.95 6.22
N LYS A 87 -6.59 -1.23 5.64
CA LYS A 87 -5.52 -1.84 4.84
C LYS A 87 -4.75 -2.89 5.65
N THR A 88 -4.34 -2.59 6.88
CA THR A 88 -3.64 -3.55 7.75
C THR A 88 -4.45 -4.82 7.97
N ILE A 89 -5.75 -4.69 8.27
CA ILE A 89 -6.65 -5.84 8.47
C ILE A 89 -6.72 -6.69 7.19
N ASN A 90 -6.90 -6.05 6.04
CA ASN A 90 -7.03 -6.75 4.75
C ASN A 90 -5.72 -7.43 4.35
N VAL A 91 -4.57 -6.77 4.53
CA VAL A 91 -3.25 -7.35 4.27
C VAL A 91 -3.02 -8.57 5.17
N ASN A 92 -3.32 -8.48 6.46
CA ASN A 92 -3.18 -9.60 7.38
C ASN A 92 -4.09 -10.77 7.01
N LYS A 93 -5.31 -10.50 6.52
CA LYS A 93 -6.19 -11.55 5.96
C LYS A 93 -5.59 -12.20 4.71
N MET A 94 -5.02 -11.44 3.79
CA MET A 94 -4.35 -11.99 2.59
C MET A 94 -3.18 -12.90 2.98
N ILE A 95 -2.36 -12.47 3.93
CA ILE A 95 -1.22 -13.24 4.42
C ILE A 95 -1.69 -14.51 5.12
N LYS A 96 -2.75 -14.42 5.94
CA LYS A 96 -3.38 -15.59 6.56
C LYS A 96 -3.91 -16.58 5.52
N ALA A 97 -4.40 -16.10 4.37
CA ALA A 97 -4.83 -16.94 3.25
C ALA A 97 -3.64 -17.48 2.39
N GLY A 98 -2.41 -17.23 2.80
CA GLY A 98 -1.20 -17.72 2.14
C GLY A 98 -0.73 -16.90 0.95
N CYS A 99 -1.11 -15.63 0.88
CA CYS A 99 -0.61 -14.71 -0.13
C CYS A 99 0.60 -13.93 0.38
N LYS A 100 1.54 -13.61 -0.52
CA LYS A 100 2.48 -12.49 -0.32
C LYS A 100 1.82 -11.21 -0.78
N VAL A 101 2.07 -10.11 -0.08
CA VAL A 101 1.50 -8.80 -0.41
C VAL A 101 2.61 -7.82 -0.76
N LYS A 102 2.53 -7.23 -1.95
CA LYS A 102 3.40 -6.12 -2.36
C LYS A 102 2.68 -4.80 -2.13
N ILE A 103 3.22 -3.96 -1.25
CA ILE A 103 2.71 -2.62 -1.01
C ILE A 103 3.49 -1.65 -1.92
N TRP A 104 2.81 -1.13 -2.93
CA TRP A 104 3.42 -0.26 -3.95
C TRP A 104 3.34 1.22 -3.53
N ILE A 105 4.49 1.78 -3.18
CA ILE A 105 4.67 3.16 -2.79
C ILE A 105 4.82 3.98 -4.06
N ALA A 106 3.71 4.60 -4.50
CA ALA A 106 3.58 5.23 -5.79
C ALA A 106 4.15 6.67 -5.78
N ASP A 107 5.43 6.81 -5.46
CA ASP A 107 6.12 8.11 -5.32
C ASP A 107 6.22 8.90 -6.63
N TRP A 108 6.49 8.26 -7.77
CA TRP A 108 6.41 8.92 -9.08
C TRP A 108 4.98 9.28 -9.50
N PHE A 109 3.98 8.48 -9.08
CA PHE A 109 2.58 8.78 -9.37
C PHE A 109 2.09 9.95 -8.53
N ALA A 110 2.47 10.01 -7.25
CA ALA A 110 2.22 11.15 -6.39
C ALA A 110 2.90 12.41 -6.94
N GLN A 111 4.12 12.30 -7.47
CA GLN A 111 4.80 13.41 -8.12
C GLN A 111 4.07 13.85 -9.40
N LEU A 112 3.66 12.92 -10.26
CA LEU A 112 2.88 13.20 -11.46
C LEU A 112 1.55 13.91 -11.14
N ASN A 113 0.91 13.52 -10.03
CA ASN A 113 -0.32 14.13 -9.52
C ASN A 113 -0.07 15.39 -8.65
N ASN A 114 1.12 15.98 -8.74
CA ASN A 114 1.53 17.20 -8.05
C ASN A 114 1.29 17.17 -6.52
N LYS A 115 1.32 15.97 -5.91
CA LYS A 115 1.22 15.83 -4.47
C LYS A 115 2.46 16.42 -3.81
N MET A 116 2.28 17.00 -2.62
CA MET A 116 3.35 17.67 -1.89
C MET A 116 4.09 18.76 -2.71
N GLY A 117 3.37 19.44 -3.61
CA GLY A 117 3.96 20.43 -4.54
C GLY A 117 4.90 19.83 -5.60
N GLY A 118 4.81 18.51 -5.86
CA GLY A 118 5.67 17.81 -6.80
C GLY A 118 7.08 17.51 -6.27
N ASP A 119 7.36 17.82 -5.01
CA ASP A 119 8.66 17.57 -4.37
C ASP A 119 8.80 16.09 -3.99
N LEU A 120 9.62 15.37 -4.78
CA LEU A 120 9.85 13.95 -4.59
C LEU A 120 10.46 13.60 -3.23
N LYS A 121 11.30 14.48 -2.65
CA LYS A 121 11.90 14.22 -1.32
C LYS A 121 10.84 14.30 -0.23
N LYS A 122 9.91 15.26 -0.32
CA LYS A 122 8.76 15.36 0.59
C LYS A 122 7.84 14.15 0.43
N ILE A 123 7.54 13.75 -0.81
CA ILE A 123 6.74 12.54 -1.12
C ILE A 123 7.37 11.30 -0.51
N GLN A 124 8.68 11.09 -0.70
CA GLN A 124 9.37 9.93 -0.14
C GLN A 124 9.42 9.96 1.40
N THR A 125 9.48 11.14 2.00
CA THR A 125 9.36 11.29 3.46
C THR A 125 7.97 10.88 3.95
N VAL A 126 6.91 11.29 3.24
CA VAL A 126 5.54 10.84 3.51
C VAL A 126 5.43 9.32 3.35
N GLY A 127 6.06 8.73 2.33
CA GLY A 127 6.04 7.28 2.11
C GLY A 127 6.66 6.51 3.29
N ARG A 128 7.82 6.96 3.80
CA ARG A 128 8.45 6.40 5.00
C ARG A 128 7.57 6.55 6.24
N TYR A 129 6.98 7.73 6.43
CA TYR A 129 6.00 7.98 7.49
C TYR A 129 4.82 6.99 7.44
N MET A 130 4.28 6.72 6.24
CA MET A 130 3.18 5.79 6.05
C MET A 130 3.56 4.33 6.36
N ILE A 131 4.79 3.91 5.99
CA ILE A 131 5.32 2.60 6.36
C ILE A 131 5.37 2.43 7.88
N GLU A 132 5.85 3.43 8.62
CA GLU A 132 5.91 3.37 10.08
C GLU A 132 4.52 3.23 10.72
N ILE A 133 3.49 3.84 10.12
CA ILE A 133 2.11 3.65 10.57
C ILE A 133 1.66 2.20 10.40
N TRP A 134 1.90 1.57 9.25
CA TRP A 134 1.49 0.18 9.03
C TRP A 134 2.21 -0.81 9.95
N LYS A 135 3.51 -0.59 10.19
CA LYS A 135 4.26 -1.37 11.19
C LYS A 135 3.61 -1.25 12.57
N ALA A 136 3.32 -0.02 13.01
CA ALA A 136 2.73 0.23 14.31
C ALA A 136 1.26 -0.24 14.42
N ALA A 137 0.52 -0.27 13.30
CA ALA A 137 -0.84 -0.79 13.24
C ALA A 137 -0.92 -2.33 13.33
N GLY A 138 0.22 -3.02 13.37
CA GLY A 138 0.28 -4.49 13.48
C GLY A 138 0.16 -5.21 12.13
N MET A 139 0.63 -4.59 11.05
CA MET A 139 0.75 -5.28 9.76
C MET A 139 1.77 -6.41 9.89
N ASN A 140 1.40 -7.62 9.45
CA ASN A 140 2.28 -8.77 9.46
C ASN A 140 3.35 -8.61 8.37
N LEU A 141 4.54 -8.18 8.76
CA LEU A 141 5.61 -7.83 7.83
C LEU A 141 6.26 -9.06 7.17
N ASP A 142 6.12 -10.25 7.74
CA ASP A 142 6.74 -11.48 7.21
C ASP A 142 6.19 -11.83 5.80
N GLY A 143 4.95 -11.43 5.52
CA GLY A 143 4.30 -11.61 4.22
C GLY A 143 4.28 -10.36 3.34
N VAL A 144 4.90 -9.24 3.75
CA VAL A 144 4.82 -7.94 3.05
C VAL A 144 6.16 -7.54 2.44
N GLU A 145 6.11 -7.05 1.20
CA GLU A 145 7.23 -6.39 0.52
C GLU A 145 6.83 -4.96 0.17
N PHE A 146 7.57 -3.97 0.67
CA PHE A 146 7.38 -2.56 0.32
C PHE A 146 8.23 -2.21 -0.90
N LEU A 147 7.60 -1.71 -1.96
CA LEU A 147 8.24 -1.40 -3.24
C LEU A 147 8.02 0.05 -3.62
N TRP A 148 9.10 0.77 -3.92
CA TRP A 148 9.05 2.15 -4.38
C TRP A 148 8.92 2.21 -5.89
N SER A 149 7.94 2.97 -6.41
CA SER A 149 7.69 3.00 -7.84
C SER A 149 8.88 3.54 -8.64
N SER A 150 9.51 4.60 -8.15
CA SER A 150 10.71 5.17 -8.76
C SER A 150 11.86 4.17 -8.83
N GLU A 151 12.08 3.37 -7.78
CA GLU A 151 13.15 2.37 -7.77
C GLU A 151 12.85 1.20 -8.70
N GLU A 152 11.66 0.60 -8.57
CA GLU A 152 11.30 -0.61 -9.30
C GLU A 152 11.15 -0.37 -10.81
N ILE A 153 10.63 0.80 -11.19
CA ILE A 153 10.58 1.18 -12.60
C ILE A 153 11.99 1.40 -13.14
N ASN A 154 12.88 2.08 -12.42
CA ASN A 154 14.25 2.29 -12.90
C ASN A 154 15.05 0.99 -13.02
N LYS A 155 14.91 0.07 -12.05
CA LYS A 155 15.58 -1.24 -12.08
C LYS A 155 15.25 -2.03 -13.34
N ARG A 156 14.04 -1.88 -13.90
CA ARG A 156 13.56 -2.59 -15.09
C ARG A 156 12.94 -1.65 -16.12
N ALA A 157 13.58 -0.49 -16.33
CA ALA A 157 13.04 0.55 -17.21
C ALA A 157 12.82 0.05 -18.65
N HIS A 158 13.71 -0.82 -19.12
CA HIS A 158 13.67 -1.44 -20.43
C HIS A 158 12.49 -2.43 -20.61
N GLU A 159 11.89 -2.93 -19.53
CA GLU A 159 10.67 -3.75 -19.58
C GLU A 159 9.42 -2.88 -19.35
N TYR A 160 9.49 -1.95 -18.39
CA TYR A 160 8.36 -1.15 -17.96
C TYR A 160 7.89 -0.18 -19.05
N TRP A 161 8.78 0.60 -19.65
CA TRP A 161 8.39 1.64 -20.60
C TRP A 161 7.83 1.09 -21.92
N PRO A 162 8.36 -0.01 -22.51
CA PRO A 162 7.71 -0.63 -23.66
C PRO A 162 6.29 -1.12 -23.35
N LEU A 163 6.03 -1.63 -22.15
CA LEU A 163 4.67 -2.01 -21.72
C LEU A 163 3.75 -0.80 -21.62
N VAL A 164 4.21 0.31 -21.03
CA VAL A 164 3.45 1.58 -20.99
C VAL A 164 3.10 2.04 -22.41
N MET A 165 4.08 2.02 -23.31
CA MET A 165 3.88 2.41 -24.71
C MET A 165 2.90 1.47 -25.42
N ASP A 166 2.94 0.16 -25.16
CA ASP A 166 2.02 -0.84 -25.71
C ASP A 166 0.57 -0.68 -25.22
N ILE A 167 0.40 -0.36 -23.93
CA ILE A 167 -0.92 -0.05 -23.37
C ILE A 167 -1.47 1.24 -23.98
N ALA A 168 -0.64 2.29 -24.07
CA ALA A 168 -1.06 3.60 -24.59
C ALA A 168 -1.56 3.50 -26.04
N ARG A 169 -0.87 2.75 -26.90
CA ARG A 169 -1.26 2.55 -28.32
C ARG A 169 -2.47 1.65 -28.53
N LYS A 170 -2.82 0.80 -27.56
CA LYS A 170 -4.00 -0.10 -27.61
C LYS A 170 -5.26 0.52 -27.02
N ASN A 171 -5.16 1.72 -26.45
CA ASN A 171 -6.28 2.43 -25.83
C ASN A 171 -6.49 3.79 -26.49
N ASN A 172 -7.72 4.29 -26.47
CA ASN A 172 -8.03 5.65 -26.92
C ASN A 172 -8.13 6.61 -25.73
N VAL A 173 -7.96 7.91 -25.99
CA VAL A 173 -7.98 8.94 -24.95
C VAL A 173 -9.27 8.90 -24.13
N LYS A 174 -10.44 8.76 -24.79
CA LYS A 174 -11.74 8.69 -24.09
C LYS A 174 -11.84 7.55 -23.08
N ARG A 175 -11.20 6.42 -23.36
CA ARG A 175 -11.13 5.25 -22.46
C ARG A 175 -10.22 5.52 -21.26
N ILE A 176 -9.14 6.27 -21.45
CA ILE A 176 -8.16 6.59 -20.40
C ILE A 176 -8.64 7.74 -19.50
N THR A 177 -9.32 8.75 -20.06
CA THR A 177 -9.81 9.93 -19.32
C THR A 177 -11.17 9.70 -18.65
N ARG A 178 -11.62 8.45 -18.51
CA ARG A 178 -12.91 8.16 -17.87
C ARG A 178 -12.77 8.30 -16.37
N THR A 179 -13.24 9.43 -15.85
CA THR A 179 -13.34 9.71 -14.41
C THR A 179 -14.77 9.40 -13.96
N PHE A 180 -14.92 8.64 -12.87
CA PHE A 180 -16.20 8.44 -12.21
C PHE A 180 -16.34 9.52 -11.12
N THR A 181 -17.46 10.24 -11.12
CA THR A 181 -17.58 11.52 -10.40
C THR A 181 -18.52 11.50 -9.20
N ASN A 182 -19.25 10.42 -8.93
CA ASN A 182 -20.19 10.46 -7.80
C ASN A 182 -20.28 9.19 -6.95
N MET A 183 -20.50 9.47 -5.68
CA MET A 183 -20.78 8.57 -4.56
C MET A 183 -22.26 8.68 -4.16
N ASP A 184 -23.10 9.27 -5.03
CA ASP A 184 -24.47 9.66 -4.70
C ASP A 184 -25.43 8.45 -4.62
N GLU A 185 -25.07 7.31 -5.22
CA GLU A 185 -25.79 6.04 -5.02
C GLU A 185 -25.53 5.41 -3.64
N LEU A 186 -24.40 5.72 -2.98
CA LEU A 186 -24.01 5.09 -1.70
C LEU A 186 -24.80 5.62 -0.50
N ILE A 187 -25.31 6.84 -0.59
CA ILE A 187 -25.94 7.55 0.54
C ILE A 187 -27.42 7.17 0.68
N ALA A 188 -28.08 6.73 -0.40
CA ALA A 188 -29.52 6.45 -0.41
C ALA A 188 -29.95 5.28 0.52
N ASP A 189 -29.06 4.33 0.84
CA ASP A 189 -29.39 3.14 1.64
C ASP A 189 -29.20 3.30 3.15
N TYR A 190 -28.53 4.37 3.62
CA TYR A 190 -28.27 4.60 5.05
C TYR A 190 -29.50 5.14 5.82
N GLU A 191 -30.56 5.57 5.12
CA GLU A 191 -31.69 6.30 5.70
C GLU A 191 -32.73 5.44 6.44
N SER A 192 -32.54 4.12 6.57
CA SER A 192 -33.56 3.21 7.16
C SER A 192 -33.65 3.17 8.70
N GLY A 193 -32.79 3.91 9.41
CA GLY A 193 -33.06 4.35 10.80
C GLY A 193 -33.12 3.27 11.91
N ALA A 194 -32.65 2.04 11.68
CA ALA A 194 -32.77 0.95 12.65
C ALA A 194 -31.75 0.96 13.82
N LEU A 195 -30.91 2.00 13.96
CA LEU A 195 -29.85 2.07 14.97
C LEU A 195 -29.73 3.46 15.59
N HIS A 196 -29.80 3.54 16.92
CA HIS A 196 -29.74 4.81 17.65
C HIS A 196 -28.27 5.30 17.79
N PRO A 197 -27.93 6.51 17.30
CA PRO A 197 -26.53 6.99 17.29
C PRO A 197 -25.84 7.12 18.66
N ALA A 198 -26.61 7.18 19.75
CA ALA A 198 -26.07 7.33 21.11
C ALA A 198 -25.37 6.07 21.65
N ASP A 199 -25.70 4.88 21.12
CA ASP A 199 -25.10 3.62 21.57
C ASP A 199 -23.86 3.24 20.71
N VAL A 200 -23.87 3.64 19.44
CA VAL A 200 -22.82 3.29 18.46
C VAL A 200 -21.61 4.20 18.58
N LYS A 201 -21.84 5.52 18.73
CA LYS A 201 -20.75 6.51 18.68
C LYS A 201 -19.71 6.32 19.80
N PRO A 202 -20.09 6.09 21.08
CA PRO A 202 -19.10 5.90 22.15
C PRO A 202 -18.32 4.59 22.00
N ALA A 203 -19.01 3.50 21.63
CA ALA A 203 -18.39 2.19 21.44
C ALA A 203 -17.42 2.18 20.25
N LEU A 204 -17.83 2.77 19.12
CA LEU A 204 -17.00 2.91 17.93
C LEU A 204 -15.78 3.80 18.20
N ALA A 205 -15.98 4.95 18.87
CA ALA A 205 -14.87 5.83 19.24
C ALA A 205 -13.87 5.13 20.17
N LYS A 206 -14.35 4.36 21.16
CA LYS A 206 -13.49 3.58 22.05
C LYS A 206 -12.70 2.52 21.28
N ALA A 207 -13.35 1.78 20.38
CA ALA A 207 -12.71 0.77 19.55
C ALA A 207 -11.66 1.38 18.61
N ILE A 208 -11.99 2.44 17.89
CA ILE A 208 -11.05 3.17 17.02
C ILE A 208 -9.85 3.67 17.83
N ASN A 209 -10.09 4.27 19.00
CA ASN A 209 -9.01 4.77 19.85
C ASN A 209 -8.09 3.64 20.33
N ALA A 210 -8.64 2.49 20.70
CA ALA A 210 -7.84 1.32 21.08
C ALA A 210 -7.00 0.80 19.91
N ILE A 211 -7.57 0.72 18.71
CA ILE A 211 -6.86 0.31 17.49
C ILE A 211 -5.74 1.31 17.14
N LEU A 212 -5.97 2.61 17.32
CA LEU A 212 -4.98 3.65 17.03
C LEU A 212 -3.92 3.82 18.13
N GLN A 213 -4.12 3.25 19.31
CA GLN A 213 -3.23 3.46 20.45
C GLN A 213 -1.79 2.99 20.20
N PRO A 214 -1.54 1.79 19.62
CA PRO A 214 -0.18 1.37 19.27
C PRO A 214 0.53 2.32 18.31
N VAL A 215 -0.20 2.90 17.35
CA VAL A 215 0.33 3.91 16.43
C VAL A 215 0.72 5.18 17.19
N ARG A 216 -0.13 5.66 18.11
CA ARG A 216 0.19 6.83 18.95
C ARG A 216 1.42 6.59 19.80
N ASP A 217 1.51 5.42 20.43
CA ASP A 217 2.61 5.06 21.30
C ASP A 217 3.93 4.98 20.51
N HIS A 218 3.91 4.39 19.31
CA HIS A 218 5.08 4.34 18.41
C HIS A 218 5.62 5.73 18.09
N PHE A 219 4.75 6.65 17.63
CA PHE A 219 5.16 8.01 17.26
C PHE A 219 5.53 8.90 18.46
N ASN A 220 5.13 8.52 19.69
CA ASN A 220 5.56 9.21 20.91
C ASN A 220 6.92 8.71 21.41
N ASN A 221 7.20 7.42 21.23
CA ASN A 221 8.34 6.74 21.84
C ASN A 221 9.50 6.47 20.86
N ASN A 222 9.28 6.57 19.55
CA ASN A 222 10.32 6.42 18.52
C ASN A 222 10.69 7.79 17.93
N ASN A 223 11.95 8.20 18.14
CA ASN A 223 12.46 9.50 17.69
C ASN A 223 12.44 9.66 16.17
N GLU A 224 12.78 8.61 15.41
CA GLU A 224 12.79 8.66 13.94
C GLU A 224 11.36 8.82 13.41
N ALA A 225 10.42 8.02 13.90
CA ALA A 225 9.00 8.14 13.55
C ALA A 225 8.44 9.54 13.91
N LYS A 226 8.81 10.06 15.09
CA LYS A 226 8.40 11.40 15.54
C LYS A 226 8.91 12.52 14.62
N VAL A 227 10.18 12.43 14.19
CA VAL A 227 10.76 13.36 13.21
C VAL A 227 9.98 13.30 11.90
N LEU A 228 9.73 12.09 11.37
CA LEU A 228 8.94 11.92 10.15
C LEU A 228 7.55 12.58 10.26
N LEU A 229 6.82 12.34 11.36
CA LEU A 229 5.50 12.95 11.57
C LEU A 229 5.56 14.49 11.59
N ASN A 230 6.55 15.06 12.27
CA ASN A 230 6.70 16.52 12.32
C ASN A 230 7.05 17.09 10.94
N THR A 231 7.99 16.48 10.22
CA THR A 231 8.34 16.89 8.86
C THR A 231 7.14 16.83 7.92
N VAL A 232 6.27 15.81 8.04
CA VAL A 232 5.03 15.73 7.25
C VAL A 232 4.06 16.84 7.61
N LYS A 233 3.91 17.19 8.89
CA LYS A 233 3.05 18.31 9.33
C LYS A 233 3.55 19.64 8.79
N ASP A 234 4.85 19.90 8.90
CA ASP A 234 5.47 21.14 8.43
C ASP A 234 5.31 21.27 6.91
N ALA A 235 5.60 20.20 6.16
CA ALA A 235 5.44 20.17 4.71
C ALA A 235 3.99 20.43 4.25
N LEU A 236 2.99 19.95 5.00
CA LEU A 236 1.58 20.24 4.71
C LEU A 236 1.24 21.70 4.98
N SER A 237 1.73 22.27 6.08
CA SER A 237 1.49 23.69 6.40
C SER A 237 2.08 24.65 5.37
N GLU A 238 3.25 24.33 4.80
CA GLU A 238 3.86 25.12 3.72
C GLU A 238 3.01 25.12 2.45
N ILE A 239 2.34 24.00 2.14
CA ILE A 239 1.47 23.88 0.97
C ILE A 239 0.18 24.68 1.17
N ASP A 240 -0.41 24.60 2.37
CA ASP A 240 -1.61 25.35 2.72
C ASP A 240 -1.37 26.87 2.67
N LEU A 241 -0.15 27.34 2.96
CA LEU A 241 0.25 28.75 2.84
C LEU A 241 0.53 29.21 1.40
N ALA A 242 0.76 28.27 0.47
CA ALA A 242 1.12 28.56 -0.92
C ALA A 242 -0.07 28.57 -1.89
N ASN A 243 -1.25 28.15 -1.43
CA ASN A 243 -2.51 28.14 -2.19
C ASN A 243 -3.46 29.24 -1.69
#